data_AF-A0AAR5PR07-F1
#
_entry.id   AF-A0AAR5PR07-F1
#
_cell.length_a   1.000
_cell.length_b   1.000
_cell.length_c   1.000
_cell.angle_alpha   90.00
_cell.angle_beta   90.00
_cell.angle_gamma   90.00
#
_symmetry.space_group_name_H-M   'P 1'
#
loop_
_entity.id
_entity.type
_entity.pdbx_description
1 polymer ?
#
loop_
_entity_poly.entity_id
_entity_poly.type
_entity_poly.pdbx_seq_one_letter_code
_entity_poly.pdbx_strand_id
1 'polypeptide(L)'
;MSSIVVDFLSTELTKVPKFLRGILGSNSNSALCNGIIWLSLFWIILYVCYDKLINVLLKHPEFPQYLRSRLTNSIWDLCMHACFLLSYYFHITNKYPDNGWLELKFFEQQQDSVSLLENITFAGLCSCLLANGGIQGVQRSYLCLVKFAALAVACSSAYILGFVDLSFTLAALWALTGMFDDLTRLSFCWFYKKSETCKLLVDSMFASSLMVFCTVYFYVIPLACLIPLGSMRLPGNADLVRLALFISLLCWINLVIYKSPSLNLIFHQLYHLKKSRTAYASLSAVNGRQFQSMALVCLGSGIECSLFPPGSDDGFLMAFLRSEETKRKRLVNVRIRRRNKPMLTKTLKYILALKRKLSLRIRRAISELSSEDSESDSDTTLDSDSDSSTSQYSFVQRHTPIETVRRPSEEVTLPLVDREEDIETIGVQIGNDPLDLSIIQQRVENVEDSA
;
A
#
# COMPACT_ATOMS: atom_id res chain seq x y z
N MET A 1 45.61 1.72 -12.75
CA MET A 1 44.19 1.37 -12.52
C MET A 1 43.25 2.04 -13.51
N SER A 2 43.45 3.31 -13.89
CA SER A 2 42.56 4.00 -14.86
C SER A 2 42.51 3.34 -16.24
N SER A 3 43.64 2.87 -16.80
CA SER A 3 43.64 2.27 -18.15
C SER A 3 42.85 0.97 -18.23
N ILE A 4 43.01 0.06 -17.26
CA ILE A 4 42.31 -1.24 -17.24
C ILE A 4 40.79 -1.06 -17.15
N VAL A 5 40.32 -0.10 -16.37
CA VAL A 5 38.88 0.19 -16.24
C VAL A 5 38.33 0.81 -17.52
N VAL A 6 39.08 1.72 -18.16
CA VAL A 6 38.70 2.31 -19.45
C VAL A 6 38.69 1.24 -20.54
N ASP A 7 39.69 0.36 -20.57
CA ASP A 7 39.78 -0.74 -21.53
C ASP A 7 38.62 -1.73 -21.34
N PHE A 8 38.28 -2.06 -20.09
CA PHE A 8 37.14 -2.92 -19.75
C PHE A 8 35.80 -2.28 -20.14
N LEU A 9 35.61 -0.98 -19.91
CA LEU A 9 34.39 -0.28 -20.32
C LEU A 9 34.30 -0.12 -21.84
N SER A 10 35.43 0.06 -22.51
CA SER A 10 35.50 0.19 -23.97
C SER A 10 35.31 -1.14 -24.71
N THR A 11 35.59 -2.27 -24.06
CA THR A 11 35.36 -3.60 -24.63
C THR A 11 33.85 -3.84 -24.73
N GLU A 12 33.36 -4.00 -25.96
CA GLU A 12 31.93 -4.16 -26.26
C GLU A 12 31.40 -5.49 -25.72
N LEU A 13 30.93 -5.49 -24.47
CA LEU A 13 30.31 -6.66 -23.85
C LEU A 13 28.88 -6.92 -24.35
N THR A 14 28.20 -5.93 -24.93
CA THR A 14 26.81 -6.05 -25.38
C THR A 14 26.62 -5.53 -26.81
N LYS A 15 25.57 -6.00 -27.51
CA LYS A 15 25.21 -5.52 -28.86
C LYS A 15 24.50 -4.15 -28.86
N VAL A 16 24.09 -3.67 -27.68
CA VAL A 16 23.30 -2.44 -27.52
C VAL A 16 24.07 -1.17 -27.96
N PRO A 17 25.36 -0.99 -27.64
CA PRO A 17 26.15 0.14 -28.12
C PRO A 17 26.24 0.23 -29.65
N LYS A 18 26.31 -0.90 -30.36
CA LYS A 18 26.35 -0.91 -31.84
C LYS A 18 25.05 -0.40 -32.44
N PHE A 19 23.92 -0.79 -31.86
CA PHE A 19 22.61 -0.30 -32.27
C PHE A 19 22.46 1.21 -32.01
N LEU A 20 22.87 1.67 -30.81
CA LEU A 20 22.83 3.08 -30.45
C LEU A 20 23.75 3.95 -31.32
N ARG A 21 24.96 3.47 -31.64
CA ARG A 21 25.89 4.16 -32.54
C ARG A 21 25.30 4.35 -33.96
N GLY A 22 24.45 3.44 -34.41
CA GLY A 22 23.71 3.57 -35.68
C GLY A 22 22.67 4.70 -35.68
N ILE A 23 22.08 5.01 -34.52
CA ILE A 23 21.02 6.02 -34.37
C ILE A 23 21.59 7.39 -33.96
N LEU A 24 22.56 7.40 -33.04
CA LEU A 24 23.12 8.59 -32.42
C LEU A 24 24.41 9.10 -33.10
N GLY A 25 24.93 8.35 -34.07
CA GLY A 25 26.15 8.69 -34.81
C GLY A 25 27.45 8.45 -34.04
N SER A 26 28.56 9.01 -34.56
CA SER A 26 29.92 8.83 -34.03
C SER A 26 30.13 9.38 -32.62
N ASN A 27 29.22 10.22 -32.13
CA ASN A 27 29.33 10.88 -30.82
C ASN A 27 28.92 9.98 -29.64
N SER A 28 28.45 8.76 -29.92
CA SER A 28 28.12 7.75 -28.90
C SER A 28 29.39 7.15 -28.27
N ASN A 29 29.69 7.54 -27.04
CA ASN A 29 30.74 6.92 -26.23
C ASN A 29 30.28 5.55 -25.68
N SER A 30 30.75 4.46 -26.28
CA SER A 30 30.39 3.09 -25.89
C SER A 30 30.78 2.77 -24.44
N ALA A 31 31.87 3.33 -23.94
CA ALA A 31 32.31 3.14 -22.56
C ALA A 31 31.33 3.74 -21.56
N LEU A 32 30.76 4.92 -21.88
CA LEU A 32 29.76 5.58 -21.04
C LEU A 32 28.47 4.77 -20.99
N CYS A 33 27.98 4.27 -22.13
CA CYS A 33 26.79 3.40 -22.17
C CYS A 33 26.98 2.11 -21.38
N ASN A 34 28.13 1.44 -21.53
CA ASN A 34 28.45 0.24 -20.75
C ASN A 34 28.51 0.56 -19.25
N GLY A 35 29.13 1.67 -18.88
CA GLY A 35 29.17 2.16 -17.49
C GLY A 35 27.77 2.36 -16.90
N ILE A 36 26.86 2.99 -17.64
CA ILE A 36 25.47 3.18 -17.22
C ILE A 36 24.78 1.83 -16.95
N ILE A 37 24.95 0.84 -17.83
CA ILE A 37 24.32 -0.48 -17.68
C ILE A 37 24.83 -1.19 -16.42
N TRP A 38 26.15 -1.23 -16.21
CA TRP A 38 26.75 -1.87 -15.04
C TRP A 38 26.35 -1.18 -13.74
N LEU A 39 26.37 0.15 -13.71
CA LEU A 39 25.90 0.91 -12.55
C LEU A 39 24.41 0.66 -12.29
N SER A 40 23.59 0.52 -13.33
CA SER A 40 22.16 0.21 -13.18
C SER A 40 21.96 -1.16 -12.54
N LEU A 41 22.72 -2.18 -12.96
CA LEU A 41 22.71 -3.51 -12.33
C LEU A 41 23.14 -3.44 -10.86
N PHE A 42 24.17 -2.65 -10.55
CA PHE A 42 24.61 -2.43 -9.18
C PHE A 42 23.50 -1.82 -8.32
N TRP A 43 22.80 -0.79 -8.82
CA TRP A 43 21.64 -0.20 -8.13
C TRP A 43 20.52 -1.21 -7.87
N ILE A 44 20.24 -2.10 -8.83
CA ILE A 44 19.24 -3.17 -8.66
C ILE A 44 19.66 -4.15 -7.56
N ILE A 45 20.92 -4.58 -7.54
CA ILE A 45 21.46 -5.46 -6.49
C ILE A 45 21.37 -4.76 -5.13
N LEU A 46 21.76 -3.49 -5.06
CA LEU A 46 21.68 -2.68 -3.85
C LEU A 46 20.25 -2.59 -3.34
N TYR A 47 19.27 -2.40 -4.22
CA TYR A 47 17.85 -2.38 -3.87
C TYR A 47 17.37 -3.72 -3.28
N VAL A 48 17.76 -4.85 -3.89
CA VAL A 48 17.38 -6.17 -3.39
C VAL A 48 17.95 -6.40 -1.99
N CYS A 49 19.21 -6.04 -1.76
CA CYS A 49 19.82 -6.11 -0.44
C CYS A 49 19.10 -5.19 0.57
N TYR A 50 18.83 -3.95 0.16
CA TYR A 50 18.10 -2.96 0.95
C TYR A 50 16.73 -3.47 1.38
N ASP A 51 15.92 -3.98 0.45
CA ASP A 51 14.57 -4.46 0.73
C ASP A 51 14.58 -5.59 1.77
N LYS A 52 15.54 -6.53 1.67
CA LYS A 52 15.69 -7.60 2.66
C LYS A 52 16.08 -7.06 4.04
N LEU A 53 17.07 -6.18 4.11
CA LEU A 53 17.58 -5.64 5.37
C LEU A 53 16.54 -4.77 6.08
N ILE A 54 15.88 -3.86 5.36
CA ILE A 54 14.86 -3.00 5.95
C ILE A 54 13.62 -3.78 6.36
N ASN A 55 13.19 -4.78 5.60
CA ASN A 55 12.07 -5.62 6.02
C ASN A 55 12.38 -6.41 7.31
N VAL A 56 13.63 -6.85 7.50
CA VAL A 56 14.07 -7.47 8.76
C VAL A 56 14.06 -6.45 9.89
N LEU A 57 14.60 -5.25 9.67
CA LEU A 57 14.64 -4.18 10.67
C LEU A 57 13.23 -3.74 11.11
N LEU A 58 12.34 -3.52 10.14
CA LEU A 58 10.96 -3.09 10.38
C LEU A 58 10.06 -4.20 10.93
N LYS A 59 10.50 -5.46 10.94
CA LYS A 59 9.79 -6.56 11.63
C LYS A 59 9.94 -6.47 13.15
N HIS A 60 11.03 -5.89 13.66
CA HIS A 60 11.28 -5.74 15.09
C HIS A 60 10.21 -4.90 15.83
N PRO A 61 9.76 -3.73 15.34
CA PRO A 61 8.72 -2.93 15.98
C PRO A 61 7.27 -3.43 15.75
N GLU A 62 7.07 -4.67 15.28
CA GLU A 62 5.75 -5.27 15.04
C GLU A 62 4.81 -4.48 14.10
N PHE A 63 5.37 -3.66 13.20
CA PHE A 63 4.55 -2.94 12.24
C PHE A 63 3.74 -3.90 11.34
N PRO A 64 2.47 -3.57 11.05
CA PRO A 64 1.67 -4.39 10.14
C PRO A 64 2.31 -4.41 8.75
N GLN A 65 2.15 -5.52 8.03
CA GLN A 65 2.85 -5.77 6.76
C GLN A 65 2.69 -4.65 5.72
N TYR A 66 1.49 -4.09 5.59
CA TYR A 66 1.24 -3.00 4.64
C TYR A 66 2.00 -1.72 5.00
N LEU A 67 2.09 -1.38 6.29
CA LEU A 67 2.81 -0.21 6.75
C LEU A 67 4.32 -0.38 6.53
N ARG A 68 4.84 -1.60 6.76
CA ARG A 68 6.23 -1.93 6.43
C ARG A 68 6.50 -1.75 4.95
N SER A 69 5.66 -2.27 4.05
CA SER A 69 5.78 -2.09 2.60
C SER A 69 5.81 -0.60 2.21
N ARG A 70 4.89 0.22 2.76
CA ARG A 70 4.85 1.67 2.55
C ARG A 70 6.13 2.37 3.05
N LEU A 71 6.61 2.01 4.24
CA LEU A 71 7.83 2.57 4.84
C LEU A 71 9.08 2.19 4.04
N THR A 72 9.29 0.91 3.72
CA THR A 72 10.41 0.42 2.91
C THR A 72 10.47 1.16 1.57
N ASN A 73 9.34 1.29 0.89
CA ASN A 73 9.28 2.00 -0.38
C ASN A 73 9.56 3.50 -0.25
N SER A 74 9.02 4.17 0.78
CA SER A 74 9.19 5.61 0.96
C SER A 74 10.61 5.97 1.42
N ILE A 75 11.24 5.14 2.25
CA ILE A 75 12.64 5.32 2.67
C ILE A 75 13.57 5.16 1.46
N TRP A 76 13.35 4.15 0.61
CA TRP A 76 14.14 3.98 -0.60
C TRP A 76 14.00 5.17 -1.54
N ASP A 77 12.76 5.56 -1.86
CA ASP A 77 12.49 6.69 -2.74
C ASP A 77 13.13 7.98 -2.18
N LEU A 78 13.03 8.22 -0.86
CA LEU A 78 13.70 9.33 -0.18
C LEU A 78 15.22 9.30 -0.34
N CYS A 79 15.86 8.14 -0.11
CA CYS A 79 17.31 7.98 -0.30
C CYS A 79 17.73 8.30 -1.74
N MET A 80 16.95 7.83 -2.72
CA MET A 80 17.21 8.09 -4.13
C MET A 80 17.11 9.59 -4.45
N HIS A 81 16.04 10.25 -4.02
CA HIS A 81 15.88 11.70 -4.18
C HIS A 81 17.02 12.48 -3.52
N ALA A 82 17.44 12.10 -2.31
CA ALA A 82 18.57 12.70 -1.63
C ALA A 82 19.89 12.53 -2.41
N CYS A 83 20.15 11.35 -3.00
CA CYS A 83 21.30 11.11 -3.86
C CYS A 83 21.32 12.02 -5.08
N PHE A 84 20.17 12.29 -5.72
CA PHE A 84 20.10 13.21 -6.85
C PHE A 84 20.39 14.66 -6.45
N LEU A 85 19.80 15.12 -5.34
CA LEU A 85 20.06 16.48 -4.82
C LEU A 85 21.53 16.67 -4.43
N LEU A 86 22.13 15.67 -3.79
CA LEU A 86 23.54 15.69 -3.43
C LEU A 86 24.44 15.70 -4.68
N SER A 87 24.08 14.92 -5.71
CA SER A 87 24.80 14.89 -6.99
C SER A 87 24.73 16.25 -7.70
N TYR A 88 23.56 16.89 -7.69
CA TYR A 88 23.37 18.24 -8.22
C TYR A 88 24.18 19.28 -7.44
N TYR A 89 24.17 19.20 -6.11
CA TYR A 89 24.98 20.06 -5.26
C TYR A 89 26.47 19.94 -5.59
N PHE A 90 26.99 18.70 -5.68
CA PHE A 90 28.38 18.47 -6.09
C PHE A 90 28.68 19.02 -7.48
N HIS A 91 27.79 18.81 -8.46
CA HIS A 91 27.92 19.37 -9.81
C HIS A 91 28.08 20.90 -9.78
N ILE A 92 27.18 21.60 -9.08
CA ILE A 92 27.23 23.07 -9.05
C ILE A 92 28.42 23.57 -8.24
N THR A 93 28.73 23.00 -7.07
CA THR A 93 29.88 23.44 -6.28
C THR A 93 31.19 23.34 -7.05
N ASN A 94 31.32 22.32 -7.90
CA ASN A 94 32.52 22.12 -8.70
C ASN A 94 32.56 23.05 -9.92
N LYS A 95 31.40 23.33 -10.53
CA LYS A 95 31.30 24.20 -11.71
C LYS A 95 31.36 25.69 -11.35
N TYR A 96 30.83 26.10 -10.20
CA TYR A 96 30.72 27.49 -9.75
C TYR A 96 31.23 27.66 -8.30
N PRO A 97 32.55 27.58 -8.07
CA PRO A 97 33.13 27.60 -6.71
C PRO A 97 32.94 28.94 -5.97
N ASP A 98 32.91 30.07 -6.66
CA ASP A 98 32.99 31.42 -6.05
C ASP A 98 31.62 32.09 -5.79
N ASN A 99 30.65 31.34 -5.24
CA ASN A 99 29.30 31.84 -4.94
C ASN A 99 28.46 32.31 -6.14
N GLY A 100 28.83 31.88 -7.36
CA GLY A 100 28.11 32.19 -8.62
C GLY A 100 26.72 31.56 -8.78
N TRP A 101 26.11 31.00 -7.71
CA TRP A 101 24.81 30.33 -7.74
C TRP A 101 23.67 31.20 -8.28
N LEU A 102 23.82 32.52 -8.20
CA LEU A 102 22.86 33.49 -8.74
C LEU A 102 22.85 33.53 -10.28
N GLU A 103 23.90 33.05 -10.95
CA GLU A 103 24.02 33.01 -12.42
C GLU A 103 23.84 31.59 -12.98
N LEU A 104 22.90 30.82 -12.45
CA LEU A 104 22.55 29.51 -13.04
C LEU A 104 21.96 29.70 -14.46
N LYS A 105 22.81 29.55 -15.48
CA LYS A 105 22.43 29.63 -16.89
C LYS A 105 22.05 28.23 -17.40
N PHE A 106 20.77 27.91 -17.38
CA PHE A 106 20.25 26.59 -17.79
C PHE A 106 20.62 26.16 -19.23
N PHE A 107 20.87 27.12 -20.12
CA PHE A 107 21.13 26.89 -21.54
C PHE A 107 22.52 27.35 -21.98
N GLU A 108 23.48 27.41 -21.05
CA GLU A 108 24.86 27.64 -21.42
C GLU A 108 25.41 26.41 -22.15
N GLN A 109 25.60 26.54 -23.46
CA GLN A 109 26.15 25.48 -24.29
C GLN A 109 27.62 25.29 -23.92
N GLN A 110 27.97 24.11 -23.40
CA GLN A 110 29.34 23.81 -23.02
C GLN A 110 30.19 23.66 -24.30
N GLN A 111 31.08 24.63 -24.55
CA GLN A 111 31.96 24.64 -25.73
C GLN A 111 33.20 23.74 -25.56
N ASP A 112 33.59 23.44 -24.32
CA ASP A 112 34.75 22.62 -24.01
C ASP A 112 34.39 21.14 -23.78
N SER A 113 35.39 20.27 -23.97
CA SER A 113 35.27 18.84 -23.69
C SER A 113 34.77 18.59 -22.27
N VAL A 114 33.60 17.95 -22.14
CA VAL A 114 32.98 17.59 -20.85
C VAL A 114 34.00 16.86 -19.99
N SER A 115 34.17 17.30 -18.75
CA SER A 115 35.15 16.72 -17.83
C SER A 115 34.83 15.24 -17.56
N LEU A 116 35.85 14.44 -17.24
CA LEU A 116 35.64 13.03 -16.89
C LEU A 116 34.67 12.88 -15.71
N LEU A 117 34.74 13.80 -14.74
CA LEU A 117 33.87 13.80 -13.56
C LEU A 117 32.40 14.07 -13.91
N GLU A 118 32.13 15.03 -14.80
CA GLU A 118 30.77 15.29 -15.32
C GLU A 118 30.21 14.08 -16.08
N ASN A 119 31.04 13.41 -16.88
CA ASN A 119 30.64 12.17 -17.56
C ASN A 119 30.26 11.06 -16.56
N ILE A 120 31.06 10.88 -15.50
CA ILE A 120 30.81 9.86 -14.47
C ILE A 120 29.55 10.19 -13.66
N THR A 121 29.39 11.44 -13.24
CA THR A 121 28.21 11.88 -12.47
C THR A 121 26.94 11.78 -13.31
N PHE A 122 26.99 12.15 -14.59
CA PHE A 122 25.89 11.99 -15.53
C PHE A 122 25.53 10.51 -15.76
N ALA A 123 26.54 9.64 -15.95
CA ALA A 123 26.33 8.21 -16.06
C ALA A 123 25.69 7.63 -14.79
N GLY A 124 26.15 8.07 -13.61
CA GLY A 124 25.55 7.77 -12.32
C GLY A 124 24.07 8.16 -12.26
N LEU A 125 23.74 9.40 -12.65
CA LEU A 125 22.37 9.91 -12.70
C LEU A 125 21.47 9.09 -13.62
N CYS A 126 21.91 8.82 -14.85
CA CYS A 126 21.12 8.03 -15.81
C CYS A 126 20.94 6.59 -15.35
N SER A 127 21.99 5.96 -14.82
CA SER A 127 21.92 4.59 -14.30
C SER A 127 20.94 4.46 -13.13
N CYS A 128 20.95 5.46 -12.24
CA CYS A 128 20.06 5.56 -11.10
C CYS A 128 18.59 5.70 -11.55
N LEU A 129 18.32 6.56 -12.55
CA LEU A 129 16.99 6.74 -13.13
C LEU A 129 16.46 5.46 -13.80
N LEU A 130 17.31 4.78 -14.58
CA LEU A 130 16.93 3.54 -15.26
C LEU A 130 16.69 2.40 -14.27
N ALA A 131 17.57 2.24 -13.27
CA ALA A 131 17.40 1.24 -12.22
C ALA A 131 16.11 1.50 -11.42
N ASN A 132 15.87 2.74 -10.99
CA ASN A 132 14.66 3.10 -10.26
C ASN A 132 13.39 2.92 -11.12
N GLY A 133 13.48 3.25 -12.42
CA GLY A 133 12.43 2.98 -13.39
C GLY A 133 12.11 1.49 -13.51
N GLY A 134 13.13 0.64 -13.56
CA GLY A 134 12.96 -0.82 -13.56
C GLY A 134 12.31 -1.34 -12.29
N ILE A 135 12.83 -0.93 -11.11
CA ILE A 135 12.31 -1.33 -9.80
C ILE A 135 10.84 -0.91 -9.64
N GLN A 136 10.55 0.39 -9.81
CA GLN A 136 9.19 0.91 -9.66
C GLN A 136 8.24 0.41 -10.76
N GLY A 137 8.76 0.14 -11.95
CA GLY A 137 8.02 -0.42 -13.07
C GLY A 137 7.49 -1.81 -12.79
N VAL A 138 8.34 -2.67 -12.24
CA VAL A 138 7.98 -4.05 -11.85
C VAL A 138 7.03 -4.06 -10.66
N GLN A 139 7.25 -3.19 -9.67
CA GLN A 139 6.48 -3.21 -8.42
C GLN A 139 5.14 -2.49 -8.47
N ARG A 140 5.08 -1.32 -9.12
CA ARG A 140 3.91 -0.42 -9.00
C ARG A 140 3.06 -0.41 -10.26
N SER A 141 3.64 0.00 -11.38
CA SER A 141 2.91 0.07 -12.66
C SER A 141 3.85 0.36 -13.83
N TYR A 142 3.47 -0.10 -15.02
CA TYR A 142 4.14 0.25 -16.28
C TYR A 142 4.26 1.76 -16.49
N LEU A 143 3.27 2.56 -16.06
CA LEU A 143 3.34 4.03 -16.15
C LEU A 143 4.51 4.62 -15.36
N CYS A 144 4.94 3.99 -14.26
CA CYS A 144 6.14 4.42 -13.54
C CYS A 144 7.39 4.21 -14.39
N LEU A 145 7.51 3.06 -15.06
CA LEU A 145 8.61 2.79 -15.99
C LEU A 145 8.68 3.84 -17.09
N VAL A 146 7.54 4.15 -17.73
CA VAL A 146 7.48 5.16 -18.79
C VAL A 146 7.87 6.54 -18.28
N LYS A 147 7.44 6.92 -17.06
CA LYS A 147 7.82 8.18 -16.42
C LYS A 147 9.34 8.31 -16.29
N PHE A 148 10.02 7.31 -15.74
CA PHE A 148 11.48 7.36 -15.56
C PHE A 148 12.24 7.24 -16.88
N ALA A 149 11.74 6.42 -17.82
CA ALA A 149 12.32 6.32 -19.16
C ALA A 149 12.23 7.67 -19.90
N ALA A 150 11.09 8.36 -19.82
CA ALA A 150 10.92 9.68 -20.43
C ALA A 150 11.88 10.71 -19.82
N LEU A 151 12.08 10.71 -18.50
CA LEU A 151 13.06 11.57 -17.84
C LEU A 151 14.51 11.22 -18.25
N ALA A 152 14.87 9.94 -18.30
CA ALA A 152 16.19 9.50 -18.71
C ALA A 152 16.49 9.86 -20.18
N VAL A 153 15.50 9.73 -21.06
CA VAL A 153 15.58 10.19 -22.46
C VAL A 153 15.75 11.71 -22.50
N ALA A 154 14.96 12.48 -21.74
CA ALA A 154 15.11 13.93 -21.68
C ALA A 154 16.51 14.36 -21.21
N CYS A 155 17.02 13.78 -20.12
CA CYS A 155 18.37 14.05 -19.63
C CYS A 155 19.46 13.64 -20.65
N SER A 156 19.26 12.54 -21.36
CA SER A 156 20.20 12.08 -22.41
C SER A 156 20.18 13.00 -23.63
N SER A 157 19.00 13.42 -24.09
CA SER A 157 18.86 14.36 -25.20
C SER A 157 19.44 15.73 -24.86
N ALA A 158 19.20 16.25 -23.64
CA ALA A 158 19.80 17.49 -23.16
C ALA A 158 21.33 17.38 -23.11
N TYR A 159 21.87 16.26 -22.63
CA TYR A 159 23.32 16.01 -22.62
C TYR A 159 23.92 15.96 -24.03
N ILE A 160 23.28 15.27 -24.98
CA ILE A 160 23.74 15.19 -26.38
C ILE A 160 23.74 16.57 -27.06
N LEU A 161 22.78 17.44 -26.70
CA LEU A 161 22.72 18.81 -27.19
C LEU A 161 23.75 19.75 -26.52
N GLY A 162 24.49 19.28 -25.52
CA GLY A 162 25.47 20.08 -24.78
C GLY A 162 24.87 20.90 -23.63
N PHE A 163 23.63 20.64 -23.25
CA PHE A 163 22.94 21.28 -22.12
C PHE A 163 23.02 20.41 -20.85
N VAL A 164 24.23 20.16 -20.36
CA VAL A 164 24.48 19.28 -19.21
C VAL A 164 23.77 19.78 -17.95
N ASP A 165 23.79 21.10 -17.72
CA ASP A 165 23.15 21.73 -16.55
C ASP A 165 21.63 21.52 -16.52
N LEU A 166 20.99 21.48 -17.70
CA LEU A 166 19.55 21.22 -17.80
C LEU A 166 19.22 19.81 -17.26
N SER A 167 20.02 18.80 -17.58
CA SER A 167 19.82 17.42 -17.10
C SER A 167 19.92 17.32 -15.59
N PHE A 168 20.95 17.94 -15.00
CA PHE A 168 21.14 17.92 -13.55
C PHE A 168 20.08 18.74 -12.82
N THR A 169 19.70 19.91 -13.36
CA THR A 169 18.64 20.74 -12.81
C THR A 169 17.29 20.01 -12.83
N LEU A 170 16.92 19.39 -13.96
CA LEU A 170 15.65 18.66 -14.08
C LEU A 170 15.58 17.51 -13.08
N ALA A 171 16.68 16.74 -12.93
CA ALA A 171 16.76 15.68 -11.94
C ALA A 171 16.67 16.22 -10.50
N ALA A 172 17.30 17.37 -10.21
CA ALA A 172 17.24 18.01 -8.91
C ALA A 172 15.86 18.55 -8.56
N LEU A 173 15.18 19.23 -9.49
CA LEU A 173 13.82 19.73 -9.31
C LEU A 173 12.83 18.59 -9.07
N TRP A 174 12.95 17.51 -9.86
CA TRP A 174 12.18 16.30 -9.64
C TRP A 174 12.45 15.71 -8.25
N ALA A 175 13.72 15.55 -7.89
CA ALA A 175 14.11 14.99 -6.61
C ALA A 175 13.66 15.84 -5.41
N LEU A 176 13.69 17.17 -5.53
CA LEU A 176 13.20 18.08 -4.51
C LEU A 176 11.72 17.83 -4.22
N THR A 177 10.87 17.82 -5.26
CA THR A 177 9.44 17.55 -5.10
C THR A 177 9.16 16.15 -4.55
N GLY A 178 9.87 15.14 -5.05
CA GLY A 178 9.76 13.76 -4.57
C GLY A 178 10.15 13.60 -3.11
N MET A 179 11.20 14.30 -2.67
CA MET A 179 11.65 14.29 -1.28
C MET A 179 10.56 14.81 -0.32
N PHE A 180 9.87 15.90 -0.67
CA PHE A 180 8.75 16.41 0.14
C PHE A 180 7.57 15.43 0.20
N ASP A 181 7.24 14.77 -0.92
CA ASP A 181 6.19 13.76 -0.96
C ASP A 181 6.55 12.54 -0.10
N ASP A 182 7.79 12.05 -0.18
CA ASP A 182 8.23 10.90 0.61
C ASP A 182 8.35 11.23 2.10
N LEU A 183 8.84 12.43 2.45
CA LEU A 183 8.80 12.91 3.85
C LEU A 183 7.37 12.95 4.38
N THR A 184 6.41 13.39 3.56
CA THR A 184 4.99 13.41 3.95
C THR A 184 4.44 12.00 4.13
N ARG A 185 4.78 11.04 3.24
CA ARG A 185 4.41 9.62 3.39
C ARG A 185 5.00 9.00 4.64
N LEU A 186 6.27 9.26 4.94
CA LEU A 186 6.94 8.76 6.14
C LEU A 186 6.30 9.33 7.40
N SER A 187 6.05 10.64 7.44
CA SER A 187 5.34 11.29 8.53
C SER A 187 3.94 10.68 8.72
N PHE A 188 3.18 10.50 7.64
CA PHE A 188 1.86 9.86 7.71
C PHE A 188 1.95 8.45 8.32
N CYS A 189 2.88 7.62 7.85
CA CYS A 189 3.08 6.26 8.37
C CYS A 189 3.52 6.24 9.85
N TRP A 190 4.35 7.21 10.27
CA TRP A 190 4.87 7.30 11.64
C TRP A 190 3.84 7.83 12.64
N PHE A 191 2.95 8.71 12.19
CA PHE A 191 1.96 9.39 13.03
C PHE A 191 0.53 8.81 12.95
N TYR A 192 0.30 7.75 12.16
CA TYR A 192 -1.02 7.19 11.83
C TYR A 192 -1.97 6.89 13.03
N LYS A 193 -1.46 6.74 14.26
CA LYS A 193 -2.26 6.48 15.47
C LYS A 193 -2.08 7.49 16.62
N LYS A 194 -1.44 8.63 16.36
CA LYS A 194 -1.06 9.59 17.41
C LYS A 194 -2.08 10.74 17.54
N SER A 195 -1.86 11.60 18.54
CA SER A 195 -2.71 12.73 18.93
C SER A 195 -3.13 13.64 17.78
N GLU A 196 -4.19 14.42 18.00
CA GLU A 196 -4.72 15.42 17.04
C GLU A 196 -3.64 16.40 16.52
N THR A 197 -2.68 16.76 17.37
CA THR A 197 -1.52 17.58 16.99
C THR A 197 -0.66 16.96 15.89
N CYS A 198 -0.48 15.63 15.91
CA CYS A 198 0.27 14.95 14.86
C CYS A 198 -0.48 14.93 13.53
N LYS A 199 -1.82 14.90 13.57
CA LYS A 199 -2.66 15.00 12.37
C LYS A 199 -2.49 16.38 11.71
N LEU A 200 -2.57 17.46 12.49
CA LEU A 200 -2.33 18.83 12.00
C LEU A 200 -0.92 18.97 11.38
N LEU A 201 0.09 18.35 11.97
CA LEU A 201 1.45 18.35 11.43
C LEU A 201 1.53 17.63 10.07
N VAL A 202 0.91 16.46 9.94
CA VAL A 202 0.86 15.72 8.68
C VAL A 202 0.08 16.49 7.61
N ASP A 203 -1.04 17.11 7.97
CA ASP A 203 -1.84 17.93 7.06
C ASP A 203 -1.04 19.15 6.56
N SER A 204 -0.27 19.79 7.45
CA SER A 204 0.63 20.90 7.11
C SER A 204 1.78 20.48 6.19
N MET A 205 2.41 19.33 6.46
CA MET A 205 3.46 18.77 5.59
C MET A 205 2.90 18.43 4.20
N PHE A 206 1.70 17.85 4.14
CA PHE A 206 1.03 17.54 2.88
C PHE A 206 0.67 18.82 2.09
N ALA A 207 0.12 19.84 2.74
CA ALA A 207 -0.13 21.12 2.09
C ALA A 207 1.16 21.74 1.55
N SER A 208 2.25 21.66 2.32
CA SER A 208 3.57 22.14 1.90
C SER A 208 4.10 21.37 0.69
N SER A 209 3.97 20.04 0.66
CA SER A 209 4.40 19.22 -0.48
C SER A 209 3.61 19.56 -1.75
N LEU A 210 2.29 19.78 -1.64
CA LEU A 210 1.44 20.23 -2.74
C LEU A 210 1.87 21.60 -3.27
N MET A 211 2.16 22.55 -2.39
CA MET A 211 2.62 23.90 -2.77
C MET A 211 3.96 23.85 -3.51
N VAL A 212 4.92 23.06 -3.01
CA VAL A 212 6.21 22.85 -3.67
C VAL A 212 6.01 22.19 -5.03
N PHE A 213 5.18 21.15 -5.11
CA PHE A 213 4.83 20.47 -6.36
C PHE A 213 4.26 21.44 -7.40
N CYS A 214 3.24 22.22 -7.03
CA CYS A 214 2.61 23.19 -7.93
C CYS A 214 3.60 24.26 -8.38
N THR A 215 4.43 24.77 -7.47
CA THR A 215 5.44 25.78 -7.78
C THR A 215 6.45 25.24 -8.80
N VAL A 216 6.97 24.04 -8.57
CA VAL A 216 8.00 23.45 -9.44
C VAL A 216 7.44 23.06 -10.81
N TYR A 217 6.32 22.33 -10.85
CA TYR A 217 5.82 21.77 -12.11
C TYR A 217 4.99 22.72 -12.97
N PHE A 218 4.26 23.66 -12.36
CA PHE A 218 3.45 24.63 -13.14
C PHE A 218 4.17 25.93 -13.44
N TYR A 219 5.17 26.32 -12.63
CA TYR A 219 5.89 27.59 -12.81
C TYR A 219 7.36 27.39 -13.15
N VAL A 220 8.15 26.76 -12.27
CA VAL A 220 9.61 26.70 -12.44
C VAL A 220 9.99 25.94 -13.71
N ILE A 221 9.52 24.71 -13.91
CA ILE A 221 9.91 23.89 -15.08
C ILE A 221 9.41 24.52 -16.40
N PRO A 222 8.16 25.00 -16.52
CA PRO A 222 7.73 25.66 -17.75
C PRO A 222 8.52 26.93 -18.09
N LEU A 223 8.79 27.79 -17.08
CA LEU A 223 9.53 29.04 -17.27
C LEU A 223 11.03 28.80 -17.52
N ALA A 224 11.65 27.88 -16.77
CA ALA A 224 13.09 27.65 -16.82
C ALA A 224 13.49 26.67 -17.93
N CYS A 225 12.62 25.73 -18.35
CA CYS A 225 12.98 24.67 -19.30
C CYS A 225 12.16 24.75 -20.60
N LEU A 226 10.82 24.75 -20.53
CA LEU A 226 9.98 24.61 -21.74
C LEU A 226 10.00 25.84 -22.64
N ILE A 227 9.83 27.03 -22.06
CA ILE A 227 9.78 28.29 -22.83
C ILE A 227 11.12 28.56 -23.55
N PRO A 228 12.29 28.52 -22.87
CA PRO A 228 13.55 28.78 -23.54
C PRO A 228 13.90 27.68 -24.56
N LEU A 229 13.58 26.41 -24.24
CA LEU A 229 13.77 25.30 -25.18
C LEU A 229 12.90 25.46 -26.43
N GLY A 230 11.72 26.10 -26.33
CA GLY A 230 10.87 26.44 -27.47
C GLY A 230 11.36 27.63 -28.29
N SER A 231 11.99 28.62 -27.65
CA SER A 231 12.44 29.86 -28.31
C SER A 231 13.84 29.77 -28.95
N MET A 232 14.70 28.84 -28.51
CA MET A 232 16.03 28.69 -29.09
C MET A 232 15.97 28.39 -30.60
N ARG A 233 16.96 28.79 -31.38
CA ARG A 233 17.18 28.30 -32.75
C ARG A 233 18.54 27.62 -32.76
N LEU A 234 18.57 26.31 -32.98
CA LEU A 234 19.82 25.56 -33.06
C LEU A 234 20.20 25.40 -34.54
N PRO A 235 21.47 25.63 -34.92
CA PRO A 235 21.92 25.38 -36.28
C PRO A 235 22.09 23.87 -36.55
N GLY A 236 21.61 23.38 -37.70
CA GLY A 236 21.87 22.03 -38.22
C GLY A 236 20.84 20.94 -37.87
N ASN A 237 21.24 19.66 -37.99
CA ASN A 237 20.38 18.48 -37.76
C ASN A 237 19.97 18.25 -36.28
N ALA A 238 20.27 19.20 -35.39
CA ALA A 238 19.94 19.14 -33.96
C ALA A 238 18.43 19.26 -33.70
N ASP A 239 17.64 19.69 -34.69
CA ASP A 239 16.19 19.87 -34.57
C ASP A 239 15.46 18.58 -34.17
N LEU A 240 15.89 17.41 -34.67
CA LEU A 240 15.27 16.13 -34.29
C LEU A 240 15.54 15.78 -32.82
N VAL A 241 16.77 15.98 -32.34
CA VAL A 241 17.12 15.69 -30.94
C VAL A 241 16.44 16.67 -29.99
N ARG A 242 16.33 17.94 -30.41
CA ARG A 242 15.57 18.96 -29.68
C ARG A 242 14.08 18.64 -29.63
N LEU A 243 13.48 18.21 -30.74
CA LEU A 243 12.09 17.79 -30.77
C LEU A 243 11.88 16.57 -29.85
N ALA A 244 12.80 15.61 -29.87
CA ALA A 244 12.77 14.46 -28.95
C ALA A 244 12.88 14.90 -27.48
N LEU A 245 13.77 15.85 -27.15
CA LEU A 245 13.87 16.44 -25.82
C LEU A 245 12.56 17.11 -25.40
N PHE A 246 11.97 17.93 -26.27
CA PHE A 246 10.72 18.63 -25.97
C PHE A 246 9.56 17.65 -25.74
N ILE A 247 9.38 16.66 -26.62
CA ILE A 247 8.33 15.64 -26.50
C ILE A 247 8.54 14.78 -25.25
N SER A 248 9.77 14.35 -24.98
CA SER A 248 10.07 13.53 -23.80
C SER A 248 9.84 14.32 -22.51
N LEU A 249 10.19 15.60 -22.47
CA LEU A 249 9.95 16.47 -21.32
C LEU A 249 8.44 16.70 -21.09
N LEU A 250 7.67 16.97 -22.15
CA LEU A 250 6.21 17.08 -22.05
C LEU A 250 5.57 15.77 -21.58
N CYS A 251 5.98 14.64 -22.16
CA CYS A 251 5.50 13.32 -21.77
C CYS A 251 5.78 13.06 -20.28
N TRP A 252 7.01 13.34 -19.85
CA TRP A 252 7.42 13.19 -18.45
C TRP A 252 6.60 14.08 -17.51
N ILE A 253 6.45 15.38 -17.78
CA ILE A 253 5.67 16.31 -16.95
C ILE A 253 4.22 15.84 -16.84
N ASN A 254 3.60 15.45 -17.95
CA ASN A 254 2.22 14.94 -17.94
C ASN A 254 2.09 13.68 -17.09
N LEU A 255 3.04 12.74 -17.17
CA LEU A 255 3.05 11.53 -16.35
C LEU A 255 3.27 11.83 -14.86
N VAL A 256 4.12 12.81 -14.54
CA VAL A 256 4.33 13.26 -13.17
C VAL A 256 3.06 13.89 -12.60
N ILE A 257 2.44 14.81 -13.34
CA ILE A 257 1.16 15.42 -12.97
C ILE A 257 0.10 14.34 -12.76
N TYR A 258 -0.04 13.42 -13.71
CA TYR A 258 -1.01 12.31 -13.63
C TYR A 258 -0.84 11.44 -12.38
N LYS A 259 0.40 11.20 -11.96
CA LYS A 259 0.72 10.40 -10.75
C LYS A 259 0.82 11.24 -9.47
N SER A 260 0.60 12.54 -9.53
CA SER A 260 0.78 13.44 -8.39
C SER A 260 -0.27 13.20 -7.29
N PRO A 261 0.10 13.43 -6.01
CA PRO A 261 -0.87 13.41 -4.91
C PRO A 261 -2.02 14.42 -5.13
N SER A 262 -1.74 15.57 -5.75
CA SER A 262 -2.72 16.62 -6.06
C SER A 262 -3.85 16.10 -6.94
N LEU A 263 -3.53 15.46 -8.07
CA LEU A 263 -4.56 14.91 -8.95
C LEU A 263 -5.29 13.74 -8.31
N ASN A 264 -4.60 12.88 -7.56
CA ASN A 264 -5.26 11.78 -6.84
C ASN A 264 -6.28 12.32 -5.82
N LEU A 265 -5.95 13.41 -5.12
CA LEU A 265 -6.88 14.08 -4.20
C LEU A 265 -8.10 14.65 -4.93
N ILE A 266 -7.90 15.31 -6.06
CA ILE A 266 -9.00 15.86 -6.88
C ILE A 266 -9.90 14.74 -7.40
N PHE A 267 -9.34 13.67 -7.96
CA PHE A 267 -10.11 12.53 -8.42
C PHE A 267 -10.88 11.85 -7.28
N HIS A 268 -10.27 11.75 -6.10
CA HIS A 268 -10.91 11.24 -4.91
C HIS A 268 -12.11 12.11 -4.48
N GLN A 269 -11.96 13.43 -4.46
CA GLN A 269 -13.05 14.36 -4.13
C GLN A 269 -14.19 14.28 -5.16
N LEU A 270 -13.87 14.29 -6.47
CA LEU A 270 -14.85 14.17 -7.54
C LEU A 270 -15.61 12.84 -7.48
N TYR A 271 -14.92 11.75 -7.12
CA TYR A 271 -15.54 10.45 -6.91
C TYR A 271 -16.56 10.47 -5.77
N HIS A 272 -16.20 11.07 -4.62
CA HIS A 272 -17.11 11.20 -3.48
C HIS A 272 -18.30 12.13 -3.75
N LEU A 273 -18.09 13.23 -4.48
CA LEU A 273 -19.17 14.13 -4.91
C LEU A 273 -20.17 13.43 -5.84
N LYS A 274 -19.69 12.59 -6.77
CA LYS A 274 -20.57 11.81 -7.64
C LYS A 274 -21.38 10.79 -6.85
N LYS A 275 -20.74 10.13 -5.87
CA LYS A 275 -21.38 9.12 -5.03
C LYS A 275 -22.45 9.72 -4.10
N SER A 276 -22.20 10.88 -3.50
CA SER A 276 -23.23 11.55 -2.70
C SER A 276 -24.43 11.88 -3.56
N ARG A 277 -24.22 12.45 -4.76
CA ARG A 277 -25.29 12.80 -5.70
C ARG A 277 -26.11 11.58 -6.14
N THR A 278 -25.48 10.43 -6.42
CA THR A 278 -26.21 9.20 -6.78
C THR A 278 -26.88 8.53 -5.58
N ALA A 279 -26.30 8.62 -4.37
CA ALA A 279 -26.95 8.13 -3.15
C ALA A 279 -28.26 8.88 -2.89
N TYR A 280 -28.26 10.22 -2.98
CA TYR A 280 -29.47 11.04 -2.88
C TYR A 280 -30.50 10.71 -3.96
N ALA A 281 -30.07 10.53 -5.21
CA ALA A 281 -30.95 10.13 -6.30
C ALA A 281 -31.55 8.72 -6.10
N SER A 282 -30.77 7.78 -5.57
CA SER A 282 -31.23 6.41 -5.30
C SER A 282 -32.13 6.28 -4.08
N LEU A 283 -31.99 7.19 -3.09
CA LEU A 283 -32.90 7.27 -1.95
C LEU A 283 -34.30 7.76 -2.36
N SER A 284 -34.38 8.54 -3.45
CA SER A 284 -35.66 8.93 -4.07
C SER A 284 -36.25 7.86 -4.98
N ALA A 285 -35.49 6.81 -5.33
CA ALA A 285 -35.93 5.70 -6.18
C ALA A 285 -36.06 4.40 -5.37
N VAL A 286 -36.98 4.41 -4.40
CA VAL A 286 -37.39 3.20 -3.67
C VAL A 286 -38.25 2.34 -4.59
N ASN A 287 -37.61 1.37 -5.24
CA ASN A 287 -38.10 0.00 -5.48
C ASN A 287 -37.43 -0.60 -6.72
N GLY A 288 -36.58 -1.61 -6.53
CA GLY A 288 -36.20 -2.52 -7.60
C GLY A 288 -34.70 -2.75 -7.74
N ARG A 289 -34.19 -3.72 -6.98
CA ARG A 289 -32.97 -4.51 -7.26
C ARG A 289 -31.71 -3.68 -7.58
N GLN A 290 -31.05 -3.21 -6.52
CA GLN A 290 -29.68 -2.71 -6.58
C GLN A 290 -28.70 -3.84 -6.93
N PHE A 291 -28.32 -3.93 -8.21
CA PHE A 291 -26.98 -4.39 -8.56
C PHE A 291 -26.02 -3.26 -8.17
N GLN A 292 -25.52 -3.29 -6.92
CA GLN A 292 -24.37 -2.47 -6.53
C GLN A 292 -23.17 -2.99 -7.33
N SER A 293 -22.94 -2.41 -8.50
CA SER A 293 -21.67 -2.52 -9.21
C SER A 293 -20.55 -2.20 -8.22
N MET A 294 -19.49 -2.99 -8.24
CA MET A 294 -18.30 -3.00 -7.38
C MET A 294 -17.55 -1.65 -7.27
N ALA A 295 -18.23 -0.61 -6.80
CA ALA A 295 -17.66 0.67 -6.48
C ALA A 295 -17.00 0.52 -5.11
N LEU A 296 -15.68 0.31 -5.10
CA LEU A 296 -14.88 0.26 -3.88
C LEU A 296 -15.20 1.51 -3.04
N VAL A 297 -15.77 1.29 -1.86
CA VAL A 297 -15.91 2.34 -0.86
C VAL A 297 -14.48 2.73 -0.44
N CYS A 298 -13.97 3.95 -0.74
CA CYS A 298 -12.70 4.40 -0.14
C CYS A 298 -12.92 4.37 1.37
N LEU A 299 -12.12 3.54 2.04
CA LEU A 299 -12.11 3.34 3.49
C LEU A 299 -11.12 4.28 4.19
N GLY A 300 -10.29 4.99 3.42
CA GLY A 300 -9.24 5.86 3.92
C GLY A 300 -9.65 7.33 3.98
N SER A 301 -8.82 8.13 4.65
CA SER A 301 -8.92 9.59 4.60
C SER A 301 -8.57 10.11 3.20
N GLY A 302 -9.01 11.32 2.85
CA GLY A 302 -8.67 11.92 1.55
C GLY A 302 -7.16 12.04 1.34
N ILE A 303 -6.41 12.33 2.40
CA ILE A 303 -4.95 12.41 2.37
C ILE A 303 -4.34 11.02 2.16
N GLU A 304 -4.82 10.00 2.86
CA GLU A 304 -4.35 8.62 2.65
C GLU A 304 -4.61 8.13 1.21
N CYS A 305 -5.85 8.30 0.71
CA CYS A 305 -6.24 7.92 -0.66
C CYS A 305 -5.45 8.74 -1.71
N SER A 306 -4.89 9.92 -1.37
CA SER A 306 -4.02 10.72 -2.26
C SER A 306 -2.54 10.29 -2.26
N LEU A 307 -1.99 9.97 -1.08
CA LEU A 307 -0.59 9.56 -0.90
C LEU A 307 -0.34 8.11 -1.32
N PHE A 308 -1.33 7.24 -1.09
CA PHE A 308 -1.30 5.80 -1.35
C PHE A 308 -2.50 5.42 -2.24
N PRO A 309 -2.34 5.48 -3.58
CA PRO A 309 -3.45 5.21 -4.47
C PRO A 309 -3.94 3.76 -4.29
N PRO A 310 -5.27 3.53 -4.22
CA PRO A 310 -5.85 2.25 -3.86
C PRO A 310 -5.54 1.10 -4.83
N GLY A 311 -5.17 1.42 -6.07
CA GLY A 311 -4.78 0.42 -7.09
C GLY A 311 -3.33 -0.06 -6.99
N SER A 312 -2.48 0.60 -6.21
CA SER A 312 -1.04 0.29 -6.11
C SER A 312 -0.58 -0.01 -4.68
N ASP A 313 -1.50 -0.01 -3.71
CA ASP A 313 -1.17 -0.14 -2.30
C ASP A 313 -1.72 -1.43 -1.69
N ASP A 314 -0.81 -2.26 -1.18
CA ASP A 314 -1.12 -3.52 -0.51
C ASP A 314 -1.99 -3.29 0.74
N GLY A 315 -1.85 -2.13 1.40
CA GLY A 315 -2.65 -1.78 2.58
C GLY A 315 -4.12 -1.66 2.26
N PHE A 316 -4.43 -0.97 1.16
CA PHE A 316 -5.80 -0.85 0.69
C PHE A 316 -6.38 -2.19 0.25
N LEU A 317 -5.61 -3.02 -0.45
CA LEU A 317 -6.05 -4.37 -0.83
C LEU A 317 -6.35 -5.23 0.41
N MET A 318 -5.49 -5.20 1.43
CA MET A 318 -5.71 -5.95 2.67
C MET A 318 -6.89 -5.43 3.47
N ALA A 319 -7.07 -4.10 3.55
CA ALA A 319 -8.25 -3.49 4.17
C ALA A 319 -9.54 -3.88 3.42
N PHE A 320 -9.50 -3.88 2.09
CA PHE A 320 -10.59 -4.32 1.24
C PHE A 320 -10.94 -5.79 1.50
N LEU A 321 -9.95 -6.69 1.47
CA LEU A 321 -10.13 -8.12 1.73
C LEU A 321 -10.72 -8.39 3.12
N ARG A 322 -10.24 -7.69 4.17
CA ARG A 322 -10.80 -7.78 5.53
C ARG A 322 -12.26 -7.31 5.58
N SER A 323 -12.58 -6.22 4.87
CA SER A 323 -13.95 -5.71 4.81
C SER A 323 -14.88 -6.70 4.09
N GLU A 324 -14.38 -7.37 3.05
CA GLU A 324 -15.12 -8.39 2.31
C GLU A 324 -15.34 -9.65 3.15
N GLU A 325 -14.30 -10.11 3.84
CA GLU A 325 -14.37 -11.24 4.76
C GLU A 325 -15.38 -10.97 5.89
N THR A 326 -15.36 -9.76 6.46
CA THR A 326 -16.32 -9.36 7.50
C THR A 326 -17.76 -9.36 6.96
N LYS A 327 -17.97 -8.89 5.72
CA LYS A 327 -19.28 -8.97 5.06
C LYS A 327 -19.72 -10.42 4.84
N ARG A 328 -18.82 -11.29 4.37
CA ARG A 328 -19.09 -12.73 4.18
C ARG A 328 -19.45 -13.40 5.51
N LYS A 329 -18.69 -13.14 6.58
CA LYS A 329 -18.98 -13.63 7.95
C LYS A 329 -20.34 -13.15 8.44
N ARG A 330 -20.67 -11.87 8.26
CA ARG A 330 -22.01 -11.33 8.61
C ARG A 330 -23.13 -12.03 7.82
N LEU A 331 -22.96 -12.23 6.51
CA LEU A 331 -23.96 -12.93 5.68
C LEU A 331 -24.14 -14.39 6.09
N VAL A 332 -23.04 -15.10 6.39
CA VAL A 332 -23.08 -16.47 6.90
C VAL A 332 -23.77 -16.51 8.27
N ASN A 333 -23.41 -15.62 9.19
CA ASN A 333 -24.05 -15.53 10.51
C ASN A 333 -25.56 -15.22 10.41
N VAL A 334 -25.97 -14.34 9.49
CA VAL A 334 -27.39 -14.05 9.22
C VAL A 334 -28.09 -15.28 8.63
N ARG A 335 -27.47 -16.01 7.69
CA ARG A 335 -28.03 -17.25 7.13
C ARG A 335 -28.17 -18.34 8.20
N ILE A 336 -27.15 -18.54 9.03
CA ILE A 336 -27.16 -19.50 10.14
C ILE A 336 -28.26 -19.13 11.15
N ARG A 337 -28.34 -17.85 11.56
CA ARG A 337 -29.41 -17.36 12.46
C ARG A 337 -30.81 -17.55 11.88
N ARG A 338 -31.00 -17.42 10.56
CA ARG A 338 -32.32 -17.62 9.92
C ARG A 338 -32.68 -19.10 9.76
N ARG A 339 -31.71 -19.97 9.45
CA ARG A 339 -31.96 -21.39 9.21
C ARG A 339 -32.19 -22.20 10.49
N ASN A 340 -31.54 -21.82 11.60
CA ASN A 340 -31.53 -22.65 12.80
C ASN A 340 -32.57 -22.28 13.87
N LYS A 341 -33.24 -21.11 13.83
CA LYS A 341 -34.26 -20.75 14.84
C LYS A 341 -35.43 -21.75 14.97
N PRO A 342 -36.07 -22.21 13.87
CA PRO A 342 -37.15 -23.19 13.99
C PRO A 342 -36.62 -24.63 14.21
N MET A 343 -35.39 -24.92 13.80
CA MET A 343 -34.80 -26.26 13.96
C MET A 343 -34.29 -26.47 15.39
N LEU A 344 -33.52 -25.53 15.95
CA LEU A 344 -33.06 -25.58 17.35
C LEU A 344 -34.22 -25.64 18.34
N THR A 345 -35.30 -24.89 18.10
CA THR A 345 -36.47 -24.93 18.99
C THR A 345 -37.21 -26.27 18.92
N LYS A 346 -37.29 -26.90 17.74
CA LYS A 346 -37.84 -28.26 17.59
C LYS A 346 -36.95 -29.32 18.26
N THR A 347 -35.63 -29.24 18.08
CA THR A 347 -34.69 -30.17 18.70
C THR A 347 -34.67 -30.04 20.23
N LEU A 348 -34.70 -28.80 20.75
CA LEU A 348 -34.78 -28.54 22.19
C LEU A 348 -36.08 -29.07 22.80
N LYS A 349 -37.23 -28.91 22.11
CA LYS A 349 -38.51 -29.51 22.52
C LYS A 349 -38.44 -31.04 22.56
N TYR A 350 -37.82 -31.67 21.56
CA TYR A 350 -37.63 -33.12 21.53
C TYR A 350 -36.75 -33.61 22.67
N ILE A 351 -35.63 -32.94 22.95
CA ILE A 351 -34.72 -33.28 24.04
C ILE A 351 -35.40 -33.12 25.41
N LEU A 352 -36.14 -32.03 25.63
CA LEU A 352 -36.91 -31.82 26.85
C LEU A 352 -38.00 -32.88 27.05
N ALA A 353 -38.68 -33.30 25.97
CA ALA A 353 -39.66 -34.38 26.01
C ALA A 353 -39.00 -35.74 26.34
N LEU A 354 -37.84 -36.01 25.76
CA LEU A 354 -37.04 -37.21 26.06
C LEU A 354 -36.57 -37.22 27.52
N LYS A 355 -36.07 -36.09 28.03
CA LYS A 355 -35.65 -35.95 29.43
C LYS A 355 -36.83 -36.17 30.39
N ARG A 356 -38.01 -35.61 30.11
CA ARG A 356 -39.23 -35.85 30.90
C ARG A 356 -39.68 -37.31 30.85
N LYS A 357 -39.61 -37.95 29.68
CA LYS A 357 -39.96 -39.37 29.53
C LYS A 357 -39.00 -40.27 30.30
N LEU A 358 -37.71 -39.94 30.29
CA LEU A 358 -36.68 -40.67 31.02
C LEU A 358 -36.83 -40.48 32.54
N SER A 359 -37.07 -39.25 33.02
CA SER A 359 -37.29 -38.99 34.44
C SER A 359 -38.56 -39.66 34.98
N LEU A 360 -39.62 -39.76 34.16
CA LEU A 360 -40.84 -40.49 34.54
C LEU A 360 -40.61 -41.99 34.61
N ARG A 361 -39.81 -42.56 33.70
CA ARG A 361 -39.44 -43.98 33.76
C ARG A 361 -38.61 -44.30 35.00
N ILE A 362 -37.65 -43.43 35.34
CA ILE A 362 -36.84 -43.58 36.55
C ILE A 362 -37.72 -43.50 37.80
N ARG A 363 -38.65 -42.53 37.88
CA ARG A 363 -39.58 -42.43 39.02
C ARG A 363 -40.51 -43.63 39.16
N ARG A 364 -41.00 -44.21 38.06
CA ARG A 364 -41.82 -45.44 38.12
C ARG A 364 -41.01 -46.64 38.58
N ALA A 365 -39.79 -46.81 38.08
CA ALA A 365 -38.92 -47.87 38.55
C ALA A 365 -38.65 -47.74 40.06
N ILE A 366 -38.44 -46.52 40.56
CA ILE A 366 -38.25 -46.27 42.00
C ILE A 366 -39.54 -46.54 42.79
N SER A 367 -40.73 -46.21 42.28
CA SER A 367 -41.99 -46.48 42.98
C SER A 367 -42.38 -47.96 42.96
N GLU A 368 -42.06 -48.69 41.88
CA GLU A 368 -42.29 -50.14 41.80
C GLU A 368 -41.37 -50.89 42.77
N LEU A 369 -40.12 -50.44 42.92
CA LEU A 369 -39.18 -50.95 43.93
C LEU A 369 -39.58 -50.60 45.38
N SER A 370 -40.30 -49.49 45.62
CA SER A 370 -40.75 -49.12 46.97
C SER A 370 -42.11 -49.74 47.36
N SER A 371 -42.80 -50.41 46.45
CA SER A 371 -44.08 -51.08 46.71
C SER A 371 -43.95 -52.59 46.93
N GLU A 372 -42.75 -53.16 46.77
CA GLU A 372 -42.48 -54.58 47.05
C GLU A 372 -41.86 -54.80 48.45
N ASP A 373 -41.48 -53.74 49.18
CA ASP A 373 -40.98 -53.82 50.55
C ASP A 373 -41.94 -53.12 51.53
N SER A 374 -43.09 -53.73 51.79
CA SER A 374 -43.86 -53.45 53.01
C SER A 374 -44.67 -54.67 53.45
N GLU A 375 -43.97 -55.71 53.91
CA GLU A 375 -44.44 -56.57 54.99
C GLU A 375 -43.33 -56.78 56.03
N SER A 376 -43.72 -56.57 57.30
CA SER A 376 -43.07 -56.91 58.57
C SER A 376 -42.28 -55.83 59.34
N ASP A 377 -42.74 -55.66 60.58
CA ASP A 377 -42.39 -54.71 61.65
C ASP A 377 -40.96 -54.86 62.20
N SER A 378 -40.37 -53.76 62.69
CA SER A 378 -40.11 -53.54 64.15
C SER A 378 -39.13 -52.38 64.41
N ASP A 379 -39.38 -51.68 65.53
CA ASP A 379 -38.60 -50.61 66.14
C ASP A 379 -37.10 -50.88 66.29
N THR A 380 -36.24 -49.90 65.98
CA THR A 380 -35.30 -49.30 66.96
C THR A 380 -34.58 -48.05 66.42
N THR A 381 -34.46 -47.05 67.29
CA THR A 381 -33.67 -45.82 67.20
C THR A 381 -32.16 -46.06 67.17
N LEU A 382 -31.39 -45.28 66.38
CA LEU A 382 -30.18 -44.54 66.81
C LEU A 382 -29.46 -43.85 65.63
N ASP A 383 -28.93 -42.67 65.93
CA ASP A 383 -28.10 -41.78 65.11
C ASP A 383 -26.81 -42.42 64.56
N SER A 384 -26.32 -41.94 63.41
CA SER A 384 -24.97 -41.32 63.28
C SER A 384 -24.56 -41.07 61.82
N ASP A 385 -23.86 -39.95 61.65
CA ASP A 385 -23.18 -39.47 60.45
C ASP A 385 -22.15 -40.47 59.88
N SER A 386 -21.90 -40.41 58.56
CA SER A 386 -20.56 -40.19 57.97
C SER A 386 -20.43 -40.69 56.52
N ASP A 387 -19.87 -39.79 55.71
CA ASP A 387 -19.14 -39.89 54.45
C ASP A 387 -18.75 -41.26 53.83
N SER A 388 -18.76 -41.26 52.49
CA SER A 388 -17.62 -41.57 51.60
C SER A 388 -17.90 -42.53 50.43
N SER A 389 -17.80 -41.95 49.22
CA SER A 389 -17.04 -42.41 48.05
C SER A 389 -17.15 -43.84 47.46
N THR A 390 -17.48 -43.86 46.16
CA THR A 390 -16.82 -44.61 45.08
C THR A 390 -17.05 -46.13 44.95
N SER A 391 -17.71 -46.54 43.87
CA SER A 391 -17.31 -47.69 43.02
C SER A 391 -18.09 -47.65 41.70
N GLN A 392 -17.40 -47.45 40.57
CA GLN A 392 -17.07 -48.50 39.60
C GLN A 392 -18.26 -49.34 39.12
N TYR A 393 -18.83 -48.96 37.98
CA TYR A 393 -19.61 -49.86 37.14
C TYR A 393 -18.89 -50.08 35.80
N SER A 394 -18.33 -51.27 35.66
CA SER A 394 -17.87 -51.86 34.42
C SER A 394 -19.08 -52.46 33.70
N PHE A 395 -19.35 -52.03 32.46
CA PHE A 395 -20.35 -52.69 31.61
C PHE A 395 -19.69 -53.32 30.38
N VAL A 396 -19.87 -54.63 30.37
CA VAL A 396 -19.47 -55.68 29.45
C VAL A 396 -19.65 -55.36 27.96
N GLN A 397 -18.59 -55.71 27.23
CA GLN A 397 -18.37 -55.68 25.79
C GLN A 397 -19.16 -56.81 25.09
N ARG A 398 -19.94 -56.50 24.03
CA ARG A 398 -20.44 -57.50 23.06
C ARG A 398 -19.82 -57.25 21.70
N HIS A 399 -19.14 -58.27 21.19
CA HIS A 399 -18.60 -58.39 19.84
C HIS A 399 -19.68 -58.83 18.83
N THR A 400 -19.67 -58.21 17.65
CA THR A 400 -20.01 -58.83 16.35
C THR A 400 -19.27 -58.09 15.21
N PRO A 401 -19.04 -58.73 14.05
CA PRO A 401 -17.81 -58.57 13.28
C PRO A 401 -17.85 -57.57 12.11
N ILE A 402 -16.69 -56.94 11.93
CA ILE A 402 -15.96 -56.56 10.70
C ILE A 402 -16.75 -56.61 9.38
N GLU A 403 -16.95 -55.44 8.78
CA GLU A 403 -16.96 -55.28 7.32
C GLU A 403 -16.02 -54.13 6.94
N THR A 404 -15.01 -54.46 6.14
CA THR A 404 -13.87 -53.62 5.77
C THR A 404 -14.21 -52.64 4.66
N VAL A 405 -14.08 -51.33 4.91
CA VAL A 405 -14.04 -50.31 3.85
C VAL A 405 -12.93 -49.28 4.12
N ARG A 406 -11.82 -49.48 3.40
CA ARG A 406 -10.86 -48.52 2.80
C ARG A 406 -10.68 -47.12 3.45
N ARG A 407 -9.45 -46.88 3.96
CA ARG A 407 -8.80 -45.55 4.13
C ARG A 407 -8.41 -44.95 2.76
N PRO A 408 -8.35 -43.60 2.62
CA PRO A 408 -7.17 -42.77 2.95
C PRO A 408 -7.60 -41.48 3.70
N SER A 409 -6.79 -40.64 4.35
CA SER A 409 -5.35 -40.36 4.44
C SER A 409 -5.16 -39.46 5.68
N GLU A 410 -3.99 -39.51 6.31
CA GLU A 410 -3.58 -38.64 7.43
C GLU A 410 -3.57 -37.16 7.03
N GLU A 411 -4.22 -36.32 7.83
CA GLU A 411 -3.99 -34.87 7.85
C GLU A 411 -3.60 -34.48 9.27
N VAL A 412 -2.43 -33.86 9.37
CA VAL A 412 -1.74 -33.46 10.59
C VAL A 412 -2.47 -32.28 11.24
N THR A 413 -2.99 -32.48 12.44
CA THR A 413 -3.58 -31.42 13.28
C THR A 413 -2.49 -30.71 14.08
N LEU A 414 -2.25 -29.43 13.79
CA LEU A 414 -1.55 -28.49 14.68
C LEU A 414 -2.55 -27.87 15.66
N PRO A 415 -2.16 -27.58 16.92
CA PRO A 415 -3.08 -27.05 17.92
C PRO A 415 -3.34 -25.56 17.72
N LEU A 416 -4.62 -25.19 17.67
CA LEU A 416 -5.10 -23.83 17.82
C LEU A 416 -4.87 -23.39 19.27
N VAL A 417 -4.04 -22.36 19.44
CA VAL A 417 -3.92 -21.61 20.69
C VAL A 417 -5.03 -20.57 20.69
N ASP A 418 -6.05 -20.77 21.52
CA ASP A 418 -7.06 -19.76 21.81
C ASP A 418 -6.42 -18.65 22.65
N ARG A 419 -6.28 -17.46 22.05
CA ARG A 419 -6.21 -16.19 22.78
C ARG A 419 -7.45 -15.39 22.43
N GLU A 420 -8.47 -15.51 23.28
CA GLU A 420 -9.55 -14.53 23.39
C GLU A 420 -8.96 -13.26 24.01
N GLU A 421 -8.65 -12.26 23.19
CA GLU A 421 -8.46 -10.88 23.64
C GLU A 421 -9.71 -10.06 23.23
N ASP A 422 -10.39 -9.59 24.27
CA ASP A 422 -11.51 -8.65 24.36
C ASP A 422 -11.89 -7.85 23.11
N ILE A 423 -13.01 -8.25 22.50
CA ILE A 423 -13.67 -7.56 21.38
C ILE A 423 -14.65 -6.47 21.88
N GLU A 424 -14.95 -6.40 23.18
CA GLU A 424 -15.96 -5.48 23.73
C GLU A 424 -15.50 -4.03 23.86
N THR A 425 -14.19 -3.74 23.92
CA THR A 425 -13.67 -2.37 24.06
C THR A 425 -13.63 -1.58 22.74
N ILE A 426 -13.73 -2.23 21.58
CA ILE A 426 -13.71 -1.56 20.26
C ILE A 426 -15.11 -1.08 19.84
N GLY A 427 -16.18 -1.67 20.38
CA GLY A 427 -17.55 -1.33 20.02
C GLY A 427 -18.04 0.02 20.57
N VAL A 428 -17.44 0.51 21.66
CA VAL A 428 -17.94 1.71 22.38
C VAL A 428 -17.35 3.02 21.85
N GLN A 429 -16.21 3.00 21.15
CA GLN A 429 -15.57 4.23 20.65
C GLN A 429 -16.05 4.70 19.27
N ILE A 430 -16.86 3.92 18.55
CA ILE A 430 -17.37 4.30 17.21
C ILE A 430 -18.73 5.05 17.32
N GLY A 431 -19.28 5.23 18.53
CA GLY A 431 -20.57 5.87 18.77
C GLY A 431 -20.54 7.39 19.05
N ASN A 432 -19.36 8.00 19.18
CA ASN A 432 -19.22 9.38 19.67
C ASN A 432 -18.58 10.33 18.65
N ASP A 433 -18.98 10.26 17.38
CA ASP A 433 -18.63 11.30 16.40
C ASP A 433 -19.61 12.49 16.55
N PRO A 434 -19.14 13.70 16.89
CA PRO A 434 -20.00 14.87 17.13
C PRO A 434 -20.73 15.39 15.88
N LEU A 435 -20.44 14.85 14.69
CA LEU A 435 -21.17 15.19 13.47
C LEU A 435 -22.56 14.53 13.37
N ASP A 436 -22.74 13.33 13.94
CA ASP A 436 -24.04 12.63 13.88
C ASP A 436 -25.09 13.25 14.81
N LEU A 437 -24.68 13.92 15.90
CA LEU A 437 -25.62 14.62 16.78
C LEU A 437 -26.23 15.85 16.10
N SER A 438 -25.47 16.62 15.32
CA SER A 438 -25.99 17.82 14.64
C SER A 438 -27.07 17.52 13.60
N ILE A 439 -26.95 16.38 12.91
CA ILE A 439 -27.92 15.92 11.90
C ILE A 439 -29.19 15.40 12.57
N ILE A 440 -29.08 14.80 13.76
CA ILE A 440 -30.24 14.34 14.54
C ILE A 440 -30.97 15.54 15.16
N GLN A 441 -30.25 16.54 15.67
CA GLN A 441 -30.85 17.74 16.28
C GLN A 441 -31.62 18.59 15.25
N GLN A 442 -31.08 18.78 14.04
CA GLN A 442 -31.78 19.44 12.94
C GLN A 442 -33.02 18.69 12.45
N ARG A 443 -33.11 17.38 12.72
CA ARG A 443 -34.27 16.55 12.33
C ARG A 443 -35.38 16.57 13.37
N VAL A 444 -35.08 16.92 14.62
CA VAL A 444 -36.07 17.06 15.69
C VAL A 444 -36.74 18.44 15.61
N GLU A 445 -35.97 19.52 15.37
CA GLU A 445 -36.54 20.87 15.22
C GLU A 445 -37.49 20.99 14.02
N ASN A 446 -37.17 20.35 12.89
CA ASN A 446 -38.04 20.35 11.71
C ASN A 446 -39.34 19.54 11.87
N VAL A 447 -39.43 18.68 12.89
CA VAL A 447 -40.67 17.92 13.17
C VAL A 447 -41.58 18.70 14.11
N GLU A 448 -41.01 19.48 15.04
CA GLU A 448 -41.79 20.34 15.96
C GLU A 448 -42.40 21.56 15.27
N ASP A 449 -41.80 22.07 14.19
CA ASP A 449 -42.40 23.17 13.39
C ASP A 449 -43.50 22.71 12.42
N SER A 450 -43.81 21.41 12.37
CA SER A 450 -44.78 20.81 11.44
C SER A 450 -45.94 20.07 12.11
N ALA A 451 -46.05 20.17 13.44
CA ALA A 451 -47.18 19.72 14.25
C ALA A 451 -47.85 20.93 14.92
#